data_AF-A0A429W9Z1-F1
#
_entry.id   AF-A0A429W9Z1-F1
#
_cell.length_a   1.000
_cell.length_b   1.000
_cell.length_c   1.000
_cell.angle_alpha   90.00
_cell.angle_beta   90.00
_cell.angle_gamma   90.00
#
_symmetry.space_group_name_H-M   'P 1'
#
loop_
_entity.id
_entity.type
_entity.pdbx_description
1 polymer ?
#
loop_
_entity_poly.entity_id
_entity_poly.type
_entity_poly.pdbx_seq_one_letter_code
_entity_poly.pdbx_strand_id
1 'polypeptide(L)'
;MSTHLEQAWRIAAHFTADPLPADWRDQLAHRLGRRPRRVGMWTELAMYGARRCLDEAGEAALPAGARLRVSSMRGAWGATHGALAQLDAGMLMPFTFMQSQPALMLAEVGRCLEWQGDASFALCRNPEQLLRLSRAGAGSAGLLVGIVEEERNSEKPRSEWWRLVPA
;
A
#
# COMPACT_ATOMS: atom_id res chain seq x y z
N MET A 1 5.62 -32.21 8.36
CA MET A 1 5.43 -31.39 9.58
C MET A 1 6.61 -30.44 9.68
N SER A 2 6.46 -29.20 9.21
CA SER A 2 7.47 -28.15 9.46
C SER A 2 7.06 -27.38 10.69
N THR A 3 7.85 -27.50 11.74
CA THR A 3 7.89 -26.61 12.89
C THR A 3 8.19 -25.19 12.38
N HIS A 4 7.16 -24.39 12.19
CA HIS A 4 7.31 -22.93 12.19
C HIS A 4 7.75 -22.56 13.61
N LEU A 5 9.06 -22.53 13.85
CA LEU A 5 9.61 -21.67 14.88
C LEU A 5 8.99 -20.29 14.62
N GLU A 6 8.26 -19.74 15.60
CA GLU A 6 7.74 -18.38 15.54
C GLU A 6 8.93 -17.46 15.33
N GLN A 7 9.21 -17.13 14.07
CA GLN A 7 10.32 -16.28 13.72
C GLN A 7 10.05 -14.93 14.39
N ALA A 8 10.93 -14.54 15.32
CA ALA A 8 10.84 -13.23 15.95
C ALA A 8 11.02 -12.17 14.86
N TRP A 9 10.18 -11.13 14.90
CA TRP A 9 10.17 -10.05 13.93
C TRP A 9 10.62 -8.75 14.59
N ARG A 10 11.52 -8.04 13.93
CA ARG A 10 11.92 -6.67 14.29
C ARG A 10 11.28 -5.68 13.32
N ILE A 11 10.85 -4.54 13.86
CA ILE A 11 10.44 -3.38 13.07
C ILE A 11 11.74 -2.66 12.63
N ALA A 12 12.04 -2.71 11.34
CA ALA A 12 13.14 -1.94 10.77
C ALA A 12 12.73 -0.48 10.54
N ALA A 13 11.47 -0.24 10.18
CA ALA A 13 10.87 1.09 10.10
C ALA A 13 9.36 1.03 10.31
N HIS A 14 8.80 2.12 10.82
CA HIS A 14 7.37 2.38 10.89
C HIS A 14 7.14 3.83 10.46
N PHE A 15 6.22 4.03 9.52
CA PHE A 15 5.87 5.34 9.01
C PHE A 15 4.36 5.53 9.07
N THR A 16 3.91 6.70 9.51
CA THR A 16 2.50 7.10 9.53
C THR A 16 2.34 8.48 8.92
N ALA A 17 1.46 8.59 7.93
CA ALA A 17 0.96 9.87 7.41
C ALA A 17 -0.50 10.05 7.86
N ASP A 18 -0.67 10.61 9.05
CA ASP A 18 -1.95 11.04 9.63
C ASP A 18 -1.69 12.17 10.67
N PRO A 19 -1.95 13.45 10.33
CA PRO A 19 -2.43 13.91 9.02
C PRO A 19 -1.36 13.81 7.92
N LEU A 20 -1.79 13.79 6.66
CA LEU A 20 -0.86 13.92 5.52
C LEU A 20 -0.26 15.34 5.46
N PRO A 21 1.05 15.48 5.20
CA PRO A 21 1.66 16.77 4.88
C PRO A 21 0.97 17.43 3.68
N ALA A 22 0.81 18.75 3.67
CA ALA A 22 0.07 19.44 2.60
C ALA A 22 0.68 19.23 1.20
N ASP A 23 2.00 19.04 1.13
CA ASP A 23 2.82 18.87 -0.06
C ASP A 23 3.16 17.40 -0.37
N TRP A 24 2.49 16.42 0.25
CA TRP A 24 2.83 15.00 0.13
C TRP A 24 2.89 14.49 -1.33
N ARG A 25 2.05 15.03 -2.22
CA ARG A 25 2.07 14.69 -3.65
C ARG A 25 3.31 15.23 -4.35
N ASP A 26 3.77 16.41 -3.97
CA ASP A 26 4.98 17.01 -4.54
C ASP A 26 6.23 16.28 -4.01
N GLN A 27 6.23 15.90 -2.73
CA GLN A 27 7.27 15.02 -2.17
C GLN A 27 7.33 13.68 -2.92
N LEU A 28 6.17 13.04 -3.17
CA LEU A 28 6.10 11.81 -3.94
C LEU A 28 6.63 12.02 -5.37
N ALA A 29 6.19 13.08 -6.05
CA ALA A 29 6.60 13.36 -7.42
C ALA A 29 8.11 13.63 -7.53
N HIS A 30 8.66 14.39 -6.58
CA HIS A 30 10.09 14.64 -6.48
C HIS A 30 10.86 13.33 -6.31
N ARG A 31 10.42 12.47 -5.39
CA ARG A 31 11.07 11.20 -5.12
C ARG A 31 11.03 10.24 -6.32
N LEU A 32 9.94 10.26 -7.09
CA LEU A 32 9.77 9.46 -8.29
C LEU A 32 10.43 10.05 -9.54
N GLY A 33 10.92 11.30 -9.49
CA GLY A 33 11.35 12.07 -10.66
C GLY A 33 10.22 12.41 -11.64
N ARG A 34 8.96 12.11 -11.29
CA ARG A 34 7.76 12.36 -12.10
C ARG A 34 6.50 12.33 -11.26
N ARG A 35 5.47 13.05 -11.69
CA ARG A 35 4.13 12.89 -11.11
C ARG A 35 3.51 11.55 -11.55
N PRO A 36 2.95 10.76 -10.62
CA PRO A 36 2.11 9.62 -10.98
C PRO A 36 1.00 10.04 -11.97
N ARG A 37 0.71 9.19 -12.95
CA ARG A 37 -0.32 9.45 -13.96
C ARG A 37 -1.25 8.26 -14.04
N ARG A 38 -2.54 8.52 -14.31
CA ARG A 38 -3.59 7.49 -14.49
C ARG A 38 -3.84 6.61 -13.25
N VAL A 39 -3.36 7.05 -12.08
CA VAL A 39 -3.62 6.41 -10.79
C VAL A 39 -4.59 7.25 -9.97
N GLY A 40 -5.35 6.59 -9.09
CA GLY A 40 -6.26 7.26 -8.16
C GLY A 40 -5.56 7.67 -6.86
N MET A 41 -6.22 8.51 -6.07
CA MET A 41 -5.70 9.00 -4.78
C MET A 41 -5.27 7.87 -3.84
N TRP A 42 -6.07 6.80 -3.72
CA TRP A 42 -5.72 5.62 -2.92
C TRP A 42 -4.36 5.01 -3.29
N THR A 43 -4.08 4.92 -4.60
CA THR A 43 -2.80 4.39 -5.10
C THR A 43 -1.66 5.35 -4.78
N GLU A 44 -1.86 6.66 -4.95
CA GLU A 44 -0.86 7.66 -4.59
C GLU A 44 -0.54 7.64 -3.08
N LEU A 45 -1.56 7.48 -2.22
CA LEU A 45 -1.38 7.33 -0.77
C LEU A 45 -0.55 6.09 -0.43
N ALA A 46 -0.82 4.97 -1.10
CA ALA A 46 -0.08 3.74 -0.93
C ALA A 46 1.39 3.91 -1.34
N MET A 47 1.62 4.50 -2.52
CA MET A 47 2.97 4.80 -3.02
C MET A 47 3.73 5.72 -2.07
N TYR A 48 3.11 6.80 -1.60
CA TYR A 48 3.73 7.75 -0.67
C TYR A 48 4.15 7.07 0.63
N GLY A 49 3.22 6.41 1.32
CA GLY A 49 3.53 5.80 2.62
C GLY A 49 4.54 4.66 2.52
N ALA A 50 4.42 3.80 1.50
CA ALA A 50 5.37 2.71 1.27
C ALA A 50 6.79 3.24 1.02
N ARG A 51 6.91 4.25 0.15
CA ARG A 51 8.19 4.86 -0.21
C ARG A 51 8.82 5.55 1.00
N ARG A 52 8.03 6.28 1.78
CA ARG A 52 8.49 6.89 3.04
C ARG A 52 8.96 5.85 4.03
N CYS A 53 8.23 4.76 4.22
CA CYS A 53 8.62 3.67 5.11
C CYS A 53 9.98 3.06 4.73
N LEU A 54 10.25 2.87 3.44
CA LEU A 54 11.56 2.40 2.98
C LEU A 54 12.66 3.46 3.15
N ASP A 55 12.35 4.73 2.93
CA ASP A 55 13.30 5.82 3.19
C ASP A 55 13.69 5.86 4.68
N GLU A 56 12.73 5.70 5.61
CA GLU A 56 12.99 5.57 7.06
C GLU A 56 13.78 4.29 7.41
N ALA A 57 13.63 3.22 6.62
CA ALA A 57 14.42 1.99 6.77
C ALA A 57 15.84 2.10 6.19
N GLY A 58 16.18 3.20 5.50
CA GLY A 58 17.42 3.34 4.74
C GLY A 58 17.51 2.45 3.50
N GLU A 59 16.38 1.92 3.02
CA GLU A 59 16.32 1.02 1.87
C GLU A 59 15.94 1.79 0.60
N ALA A 60 16.83 1.87 -0.39
CA ALA A 60 16.53 2.55 -1.65
C ALA A 60 15.42 1.85 -2.46
N ALA A 61 15.31 0.53 -2.36
CA ALA A 61 14.31 -0.31 -3.01
C ALA A 61 13.90 -1.44 -2.06
N LEU A 62 12.70 -2.01 -2.24
CA LEU A 62 12.28 -3.17 -1.46
C LEU A 62 13.09 -4.40 -1.91
N PRO A 63 13.66 -5.23 -1.00
CA PRO A 63 14.40 -6.41 -1.41
C PRO A 63 13.53 -7.39 -2.21
N ALA A 64 14.07 -8.00 -3.27
CA ALA A 64 13.31 -8.86 -4.19
C ALA A 64 12.59 -10.04 -3.50
N GLY A 65 13.15 -10.59 -2.43
CA GLY A 65 12.52 -11.67 -1.65
C GLY A 65 11.51 -11.20 -0.61
N ALA A 66 11.39 -9.89 -0.38
CA ALA A 66 10.45 -9.35 0.60
C ALA A 66 9.03 -9.39 0.03
N ARG A 67 8.04 -9.58 0.91
CA ARG A 67 6.62 -9.59 0.53
C ARG A 67 5.99 -8.23 0.72
N LEU A 68 5.07 -7.86 -0.16
CA LEU A 68 4.24 -6.67 -0.02
C LEU A 68 2.83 -7.07 0.40
N ARG A 69 2.32 -6.48 1.49
CA ARG A 69 0.95 -6.73 1.97
C ARG A 69 0.27 -5.41 2.24
N VAL A 70 -0.81 -5.13 1.52
CA VAL A 70 -1.57 -3.90 1.71
C VAL A 70 -2.95 -4.25 2.21
N SER A 71 -3.48 -3.43 3.09
CA SER A 71 -4.84 -3.59 3.57
C SER A 71 -5.57 -2.26 3.57
N SER A 72 -6.89 -2.40 3.59
CA SER A 72 -7.78 -1.28 3.84
C SER A 72 -9.08 -1.83 4.43
N MET A 73 -9.79 -1.01 5.18
CA MET A 73 -11.16 -1.28 5.58
C MET A 73 -12.14 -1.08 4.44
N ARG A 74 -11.79 -0.26 3.43
CA ARG A 74 -12.73 0.29 2.44
C ARG A 74 -12.27 0.15 0.99
N GLY A 75 -10.97 0.00 0.74
CA GLY A 75 -10.38 -0.04 -0.59
C GLY A 75 -10.43 1.33 -1.29
N ALA A 76 -10.37 1.32 -2.63
CA ALA A 76 -10.45 2.50 -3.48
C ALA A 76 -11.88 3.07 -3.54
N TRP A 77 -12.35 3.64 -2.42
CA TRP A 77 -13.72 4.11 -2.25
C TRP A 77 -14.15 5.08 -3.35
N GLY A 78 -13.34 6.11 -3.63
CA GLY A 78 -13.68 7.16 -4.60
C GLY A 78 -13.81 6.62 -6.02
N ALA A 79 -12.84 5.82 -6.46
CA ALA A 79 -12.88 5.19 -7.78
C ALA A 79 -14.02 4.17 -7.91
N THR A 80 -14.33 3.42 -6.85
CA THR A 80 -15.44 2.46 -6.84
C THR A 80 -16.79 3.18 -7.02
N HIS A 81 -17.04 4.24 -6.24
CA HIS A 81 -18.29 5.00 -6.36
C HIS A 81 -18.39 5.75 -7.68
N GLY A 82 -17.27 6.33 -8.16
CA GLY A 82 -17.22 6.95 -9.47
C GLY A 82 -17.54 5.96 -10.60
N ALA A 83 -17.01 4.74 -10.53
CA ALA A 83 -17.28 3.69 -11.52
C ALA A 83 -18.75 3.26 -11.51
N LEU A 84 -19.35 3.10 -10.32
CA LEU A 84 -20.78 2.77 -10.20
C LEU A 84 -21.67 3.88 -10.76
N ALA A 85 -21.39 5.15 -10.45
CA ALA A 85 -22.15 6.27 -11.00
C ALA A 85 -22.03 6.37 -12.54
N GLN A 86 -20.85 6.10 -13.08
CA GLN A 86 -20.65 6.03 -14.53
C GLN A 86 -21.38 4.85 -15.17
N LEU A 87 -21.44 3.70 -14.48
CA LEU A 87 -22.20 2.54 -14.93
C LEU A 87 -23.70 2.85 -14.99
N ASP A 88 -24.25 3.48 -13.95
CA ASP A 88 -25.65 3.92 -13.89
C ASP A 88 -25.97 4.92 -15.02
N ALA A 89 -25.00 5.76 -15.39
CA ALA A 89 -25.10 6.69 -16.52
C ALA A 89 -24.83 6.05 -17.89
N GLY A 90 -24.53 4.74 -17.97
CA GLY A 90 -24.22 4.04 -19.21
C GLY A 90 -22.88 4.42 -19.86
N MET A 91 -21.94 5.00 -19.10
CA MET A 91 -20.66 5.55 -19.59
C MET A 91 -19.48 5.12 -18.72
N LEU A 92 -19.34 3.82 -18.42
CA LEU A 92 -18.20 3.32 -17.64
C LEU A 92 -16.87 3.64 -18.36
N MET A 93 -16.05 4.47 -17.73
CA MET A 93 -14.73 4.82 -18.25
C MET A 93 -13.69 3.78 -17.79
N PRO A 94 -12.88 3.21 -18.71
CA PRO A 94 -11.90 2.18 -18.37
C PRO A 94 -10.95 2.60 -17.24
N PHE A 95 -10.50 3.87 -17.22
CA PHE A 95 -9.58 4.34 -16.20
C PHE A 95 -10.20 4.40 -14.80
N THR A 96 -11.46 4.80 -14.67
CA THR A 96 -12.14 4.84 -13.37
C THR A 96 -12.33 3.44 -12.82
N PHE A 97 -12.70 2.48 -13.67
CA PHE A 97 -12.74 1.06 -13.30
C PHE A 97 -11.36 0.52 -12.88
N MET A 98 -10.31 0.81 -13.66
CA MET A 98 -8.96 0.34 -13.35
C MET A 98 -8.45 0.91 -12.03
N GLN A 99 -8.75 2.18 -11.73
CA GLN A 99 -8.37 2.83 -10.48
C GLN A 99 -9.05 2.24 -9.23
N SER A 100 -10.16 1.52 -9.38
CA SER A 100 -10.78 0.83 -8.26
C SER A 100 -10.13 -0.52 -7.93
N GLN A 101 -9.24 -1.02 -8.81
CA GLN A 101 -8.66 -2.36 -8.66
C GLN A 101 -7.45 -2.35 -7.72
N PRO A 102 -7.45 -3.18 -6.65
CA PRO A 102 -6.27 -3.36 -5.81
C PRO A 102 -5.04 -3.85 -6.55
N ALA A 103 -5.22 -4.65 -7.60
CA ALA A 103 -4.13 -5.12 -8.44
C ALA A 103 -3.36 -3.96 -9.12
N LEU A 104 -4.06 -2.92 -9.58
CA LEU A 104 -3.41 -1.74 -10.14
C LEU A 104 -2.60 -1.01 -9.07
N MET A 105 -3.17 -0.84 -7.87
CA MET A 105 -2.46 -0.23 -6.74
C MET A 105 -1.18 -1.00 -6.40
N LEU A 106 -1.25 -2.33 -6.28
CA LEU A 106 -0.07 -3.16 -5.97
C LEU A 106 1.00 -3.06 -7.07
N ALA A 107 0.60 -3.06 -8.34
CA ALA A 107 1.53 -2.91 -9.46
C ALA A 107 2.26 -1.55 -9.42
N GLU A 108 1.52 -0.47 -9.15
CA GLU A 108 2.10 0.87 -9.06
C GLU A 108 2.97 1.07 -7.83
N VAL A 109 2.62 0.46 -6.70
CA VAL A 109 3.49 0.41 -5.52
C VAL A 109 4.75 -0.41 -5.83
N GLY A 110 4.66 -1.59 -6.44
CA GLY A 110 5.85 -2.35 -6.84
C GLY A 110 6.78 -1.53 -7.75
N ARG A 111 6.20 -0.88 -8.76
CA ARG A 111 6.94 0.04 -9.64
C ARG A 111 7.53 1.25 -8.89
N CYS A 112 6.84 1.78 -7.88
CA CYS A 112 7.32 2.87 -7.02
C CYS A 112 8.53 2.48 -6.16
N LEU A 113 8.62 1.19 -5.81
CA LEU A 113 9.65 0.65 -4.93
C LEU A 113 10.77 -0.09 -5.69
N GLU A 114 10.77 0.00 -7.02
CA GLU A 114 11.68 -0.74 -7.91
C GLU A 114 11.67 -2.25 -7.63
N TRP A 115 10.49 -2.78 -7.35
CA TRP A 115 10.31 -4.12 -6.82
C TRP A 115 9.31 -4.93 -7.62
N GLN A 116 9.60 -6.23 -7.70
CA GLN A 116 8.76 -7.26 -8.27
C GLN A 116 8.77 -8.47 -7.33
N GLY A 117 7.60 -9.07 -7.08
CA GLY A 117 7.50 -10.22 -6.20
C GLY A 117 6.07 -10.50 -5.73
N ASP A 118 5.96 -11.18 -4.60
CA ASP A 118 4.68 -11.58 -4.01
C ASP A 118 4.03 -10.40 -3.27
N ALA A 119 2.95 -9.88 -3.87
CA ALA A 119 2.12 -8.83 -3.32
C ALA A 119 0.68 -9.31 -3.12
N SER A 120 0.02 -8.89 -2.04
CA SER A 120 -1.41 -9.13 -1.86
C SER A 120 -2.12 -7.95 -1.22
N PHE A 121 -3.41 -7.86 -1.49
CA PHE A 121 -4.31 -6.91 -0.86
C PHE A 121 -5.39 -7.65 -0.07
N ALA A 122 -5.75 -7.13 1.10
CA ALA A 122 -6.86 -7.66 1.89
C ALA A 122 -7.77 -6.52 2.40
N LEU A 123 -9.07 -6.70 2.22
CA LEU A 123 -10.05 -5.94 3.00
C LEU A 123 -10.06 -6.52 4.41
N CYS A 124 -9.59 -5.76 5.39
CA CYS A 124 -9.43 -6.25 6.75
C CYS A 124 -9.83 -5.18 7.77
N ARG A 125 -10.61 -5.60 8.77
CA ARG A 125 -11.02 -4.76 9.91
C ARG A 125 -10.26 -5.10 11.20
N ASN A 126 -9.44 -6.16 11.18
CA ASN A 126 -8.67 -6.62 12.33
C ASN A 126 -7.16 -6.52 12.02
N PRO A 127 -6.49 -5.46 12.50
CA PRO A 127 -5.05 -5.25 12.28
C PRO A 127 -4.16 -6.40 12.77
N GLU A 128 -4.53 -7.08 13.86
CA GLU A 128 -3.75 -8.21 14.37
C GLU A 128 -3.81 -9.40 13.42
N GLN A 129 -5.00 -9.69 12.88
CA GLN A 129 -5.19 -10.77 11.91
C GLN A 129 -4.45 -10.47 10.61
N LEU A 130 -4.44 -9.21 10.17
CA LEU A 130 -3.64 -8.76 9.02
C LEU A 130 -2.15 -9.05 9.24
N LEU A 131 -1.58 -8.64 10.36
CA LEU A 131 -0.17 -8.85 10.65
C LEU A 131 0.17 -10.34 10.71
N ARG A 132 -0.69 -11.15 11.35
CA ARG A 132 -0.52 -12.60 11.42
C ARG A 132 -0.50 -13.23 10.02
N LEU A 133 -1.47 -12.91 9.17
CA LEU A 133 -1.54 -13.42 7.79
C LEU A 133 -0.39 -12.92 6.92
N SER A 134 0.05 -11.66 7.14
CA SER A 134 1.14 -11.06 6.37
C SER A 134 2.49 -11.71 6.66
N ARG A 135 2.73 -12.14 7.90
CA ARG A 135 3.95 -12.87 8.29
C ARG A 135 3.98 -14.30 7.76
N ALA A 136 2.83 -14.91 7.48
CA ALA A 136 2.77 -16.27 6.99
C ALA A 136 3.49 -16.41 5.64
N GLY A 137 4.56 -17.22 5.63
CA GLY A 137 5.39 -17.47 4.44
C GLY A 137 6.36 -16.34 4.07
N ALA A 138 6.48 -15.27 4.86
CA ALA A 138 7.53 -14.29 4.65
C ALA A 138 8.91 -14.91 4.95
N GLY A 139 9.86 -14.71 4.05
CA GLY A 139 11.21 -15.25 4.16
C GLY A 139 12.20 -14.28 4.83
N SER A 140 13.50 -14.54 4.66
CA SER A 140 14.59 -13.76 5.27
C SER A 140 14.63 -12.29 4.85
N ALA A 141 14.13 -11.96 3.65
CA ALA A 141 14.03 -10.59 3.17
C ALA A 141 12.91 -9.78 3.85
N GLY A 142 12.00 -10.46 4.57
CA GLY A 142 10.96 -9.86 5.39
C GLY A 142 9.72 -9.38 4.63
N LEU A 143 9.08 -8.35 5.17
CA LEU A 143 7.76 -7.88 4.79
C LEU A 143 7.72 -6.35 4.77
N LEU A 144 7.01 -5.79 3.80
CA LEU A 144 6.47 -4.43 3.85
C LEU A 144 4.94 -4.54 3.95
N VAL A 145 4.38 -4.09 5.08
CA VAL A 145 2.93 -4.14 5.34
C VAL A 145 2.36 -2.74 5.48
N GLY A 146 1.24 -2.47 4.81
CA GLY A 146 0.59 -1.17 4.77
C GLY A 146 -0.90 -1.20 5.08
N ILE A 147 -1.38 -0.15 5.72
CA ILE A 147 -2.80 0.20 5.86
C ILE A 147 -3.00 1.53 5.12
N VAL A 148 -3.92 1.54 4.15
CA VAL A 148 -4.16 2.72 3.29
C VAL A 148 -5.64 3.03 3.23
N GLU A 149 -5.98 4.26 3.57
CA GLU A 149 -7.35 4.73 3.70
C GLU A 149 -7.55 6.04 2.93
N GLU A 150 -8.51 6.07 2.02
CA GLU A 150 -8.94 7.31 1.36
C GLU A 150 -9.82 8.17 2.29
N GLU A 151 -9.98 9.43 1.91
CA GLU A 151 -10.96 10.30 2.56
C GLU A 151 -12.39 9.78 2.35
N ARG A 152 -13.22 9.79 3.40
CA ARG A 152 -14.65 9.48 3.33
C ARG A 152 -15.39 10.02 4.55
N ASN A 153 -16.57 10.61 4.35
CA ASN A 153 -17.48 11.01 5.44
C ASN A 153 -16.77 11.76 6.59
N SER A 154 -15.91 12.72 6.24
CA SER A 154 -15.08 13.51 7.18
C SER A 154 -13.92 12.74 7.85
N GLU A 155 -13.74 11.45 7.58
CA GLU A 155 -12.52 10.72 7.94
C GLU A 155 -11.38 11.14 7.01
N LYS A 156 -10.26 11.56 7.60
CA LYS A 156 -9.08 11.99 6.87
C LYS A 156 -8.42 10.81 6.16
N PRO A 157 -7.76 11.06 5.01
CA PRO A 157 -6.94 10.04 4.38
C PRO A 157 -5.75 9.68 5.27
N ARG A 158 -5.32 8.42 5.20
CA ARG A 158 -4.23 7.86 6.02
C ARG A 158 -3.40 6.86 5.23
N SER A 159 -2.09 6.85 5.48
CA SER A 159 -1.17 5.85 4.96
C SER A 159 -0.19 5.46 6.07
N GLU A 160 -0.25 4.22 6.53
CA GLU A 160 0.59 3.69 7.62
C GLU A 160 1.29 2.40 7.18
N TRP A 161 2.58 2.29 7.47
CA TRP A 161 3.43 1.24 6.91
C TRP A 161 4.49 0.76 7.89
N TRP A 162 4.74 -0.55 7.89
CA TRP A 162 5.82 -1.18 8.64
C TRP A 162 6.71 -1.99 7.72
N ARG A 163 8.01 -1.79 7.87
CA ARG A 163 9.05 -2.67 7.35
C ARG A 163 9.43 -3.65 8.45
N LEU A 164 9.04 -4.91 8.30
CA LEU A 164 9.37 -5.99 9.24
C LEU A 164 10.45 -6.89 8.65
N VAL A 165 11.47 -7.18 9.44
CA VAL A 165 12.53 -8.15 9.10
C VAL A 165 12.63 -9.19 10.21
N PRO A 166 13.12 -10.40 9.91
CA PRO A 166 13.49 -11.34 10.97
C PRO A 166 14.47 -10.71 11.97
N ALA A 167 14.27 -11.02 13.25
CA ALA A 167 15.16 -10.61 14.34
C ALA A 167 16.47 -11.41 14.33
#